data_AF-A0AB74UYH0-F1
#
_entry.id   AF-A0AB74UYH0-F1
#
_cell.length_a   1.000
_cell.length_b   1.000
_cell.length_c   1.000
_cell.angle_alpha   90.00
_cell.angle_beta   90.00
_cell.angle_gamma   90.00
#
_symmetry.space_group_name_H-M   'P 1'
#
loop_
_entity.id
_entity.type
_entity.pdbx_description
1 polymer ?
#
loop_
_entity_poly.entity_id
_entity_poly.type
_entity_poly.pdbx_seq_one_letter_code
_entity_poly.pdbx_strand_id
1 'polypeptide(L)'
;MTTPFRLALAATAATLLLAGCASDTGTRPTPAASSHATTRSTAPPAPAQRSSHHAAAPGDANLPEQTGIPACDDYLSSYLACHRAAGIFSAEQLPLRYEAMRTNLLRDSQNPDVRPQLGERCNSLARSLREALHGKSCSPNPAPAGSTP
;
A
#
# COMPACT_ATOMS: atom_id res chain seq x y z
N MET A 1 8.11 56.19 -11.41
CA MET A 1 7.27 55.54 -10.37
C MET A 1 8.01 54.27 -9.96
N THR A 2 9.03 54.22 -9.08
CA THR A 2 9.11 54.61 -7.64
C THR A 2 7.85 54.15 -6.88
N THR A 3 7.84 53.24 -5.89
CA THR A 3 8.87 52.57 -5.05
C THR A 3 8.20 51.37 -4.32
N PRO A 4 8.98 50.46 -3.68
CA PRO A 4 8.57 49.24 -2.96
C PRO A 4 8.51 49.43 -1.43
N PHE A 5 7.78 48.58 -0.67
CA PHE A 5 7.92 48.40 0.80
C PHE A 5 7.20 47.09 1.21
N ARG A 6 7.86 45.98 1.58
CA ARG A 6 8.55 45.62 2.84
C ARG A 6 7.60 45.33 4.04
N LEU A 7 7.86 44.16 4.65
CA LEU A 7 7.67 43.76 6.05
C LEU A 7 6.27 43.33 6.53
N ALA A 8 6.13 42.04 6.86
CA ALA A 8 6.00 41.63 8.27
C ALA A 8 6.26 40.13 8.44
N LEU A 9 7.25 39.83 9.25
CA LEU A 9 7.58 38.53 9.82
C LEU A 9 6.71 38.35 11.07
N ALA A 10 5.96 37.25 11.17
CA ALA A 10 5.32 36.85 12.42
C ALA A 10 5.41 35.33 12.56
N ALA A 11 6.47 34.90 13.24
CA ALA A 11 6.53 33.58 13.85
C ALA A 11 5.50 33.50 14.97
N THR A 12 4.66 32.47 14.97
CA THR A 12 4.04 31.96 16.20
C THR A 12 4.17 30.45 16.20
N ALA A 13 4.91 29.97 17.19
CA ALA A 13 5.02 28.57 17.57
C ALA A 13 3.96 28.25 18.64
N ALA A 14 3.67 26.95 18.78
CA ALA A 14 2.93 26.27 19.85
C ALA A 14 1.39 26.33 19.72
N THR A 15 0.63 25.24 19.85
CA THR A 15 0.60 24.29 20.99
C THR A 15 -0.15 23.00 20.59
N LEU A 16 0.42 21.81 20.85
CA LEU A 16 0.10 20.79 21.88
C LEU A 16 -1.13 19.87 21.65
N LEU A 17 -0.81 18.56 21.56
CA LEU A 17 -1.45 17.38 22.16
C LEU A 17 -2.93 17.05 21.87
N LEU A 18 -3.16 15.99 21.09
CA LEU A 18 -4.31 15.11 21.30
C LEU A 18 -3.86 13.83 22.05
N ALA A 19 -4.32 13.74 23.30
CA ALA A 19 -4.44 12.52 24.09
C ALA A 19 -5.17 11.42 23.28
N GLY A 20 -4.90 10.12 23.41
CA GLY A 20 -4.58 9.39 24.62
C GLY A 20 -5.86 8.77 25.21
N CYS A 21 -6.44 7.76 24.54
CA CYS A 21 -7.50 6.91 25.09
C CYS A 21 -7.09 5.43 24.94
N ALA A 22 -6.32 4.94 25.91
CA ALA A 22 -6.33 3.54 26.26
C ALA A 22 -7.16 3.44 27.55
N SER A 23 -8.35 2.88 27.45
CA SER A 23 -9.21 2.57 28.59
C SER A 23 -9.47 1.08 28.55
N ASP A 24 -8.99 0.37 29.56
CA ASP A 24 -9.73 -0.71 30.24
C ASP A 24 -8.93 -1.12 31.50
N THR A 25 -9.46 -0.77 32.66
CA THR A 25 -8.97 -1.20 33.99
C THR A 25 -10.12 -1.77 34.79
N GLY A 26 -9.89 -2.95 35.40
CA GLY A 26 -10.72 -3.54 36.44
C GLY A 26 -10.70 -5.06 36.35
N THR A 27 -10.10 -5.82 37.28
CA THR A 27 -10.57 -5.92 38.66
C THR A 27 -9.49 -6.52 39.58
N ARG A 28 -9.39 -5.97 40.80
CA ARG A 28 -8.56 -6.40 41.95
C ARG A 28 -9.32 -7.37 42.87
N PRO A 29 -8.66 -8.34 43.52
CA PRO A 29 -8.69 -8.42 45.00
C PRO A 29 -7.30 -8.75 45.59
N THR A 30 -6.68 -7.89 46.42
CA THR A 30 -6.60 -7.91 47.91
C THR A 30 -5.58 -8.92 48.47
N PRO A 31 -4.65 -8.52 49.37
CA PRO A 31 -3.45 -9.30 49.69
C PRO A 31 -3.63 -10.23 50.89
N ALA A 32 -2.94 -11.37 50.86
CA ALA A 32 -2.64 -12.18 52.04
C ALA A 32 -1.14 -12.51 52.03
N ALA A 33 -0.47 -12.18 53.13
CA ALA A 33 0.92 -12.50 53.37
C ALA A 33 1.08 -14.00 53.68
N SER A 34 2.07 -14.64 53.07
CA SER A 34 2.82 -15.76 53.66
C SER A 34 4.09 -16.00 52.85
N SER A 35 5.21 -15.93 53.57
CA SER A 35 6.55 -16.33 53.15
C SER A 35 6.57 -17.78 52.70
N HIS A 36 7.21 -18.09 51.58
CA HIS A 36 7.97 -19.33 51.43
C HIS A 36 8.96 -19.18 50.26
N ALA A 37 10.24 -19.28 50.59
CA ALA A 37 11.33 -19.38 49.64
C ALA A 37 11.21 -20.69 48.84
N THR A 38 11.32 -20.63 47.52
CA THR A 38 11.77 -21.73 46.66
C THR A 38 12.25 -21.17 45.32
N THR A 39 13.42 -21.65 44.93
CA THR A 39 14.15 -21.44 43.69
C THR A 39 13.37 -21.88 42.44
N ARG A 40 13.33 -21.00 41.43
CA ARG A 40 13.47 -21.37 40.00
C ARG A 40 13.55 -20.13 39.12
N SER A 41 14.77 -19.81 38.69
CA SER A 41 15.04 -18.87 37.60
C SER A 41 14.48 -19.49 36.32
N THR A 42 13.38 -18.94 35.81
CA THR A 42 12.79 -19.39 34.55
C THR A 42 12.91 -18.23 33.57
N ALA A 43 13.73 -18.42 32.55
CA ALA A 43 14.05 -17.44 31.52
C ALA A 43 12.77 -16.94 30.80
N PRO A 44 12.75 -15.69 30.30
CA PRO A 44 11.64 -15.20 29.50
C PRO A 44 11.50 -16.01 28.20
N PRO A 45 10.27 -16.31 27.74
CA PRO A 45 10.06 -16.99 26.47
C PRO A 45 10.54 -16.09 25.33
N ALA A 46 11.33 -16.68 24.43
CA ALA A 46 11.81 -16.06 23.20
C ALA A 46 10.64 -15.51 22.36
N PRO A 47 10.83 -14.39 21.63
CA PRO A 47 9.82 -13.89 20.73
C PRO A 47 9.56 -14.94 19.64
N ALA A 48 8.30 -15.34 19.50
CA ALA A 48 7.83 -16.17 18.41
C ALA A 48 8.26 -15.52 17.09
N GLN A 49 9.20 -16.17 16.39
CA GLN A 49 9.45 -15.89 14.98
C GLN A 49 8.12 -16.04 14.26
N ARG A 50 7.54 -14.92 13.79
CA ARG A 50 6.58 -14.97 12.69
C ARG A 50 7.33 -15.62 11.54
N SER A 51 7.07 -16.92 11.37
CA SER A 51 7.36 -17.64 10.15
C SER A 51 6.79 -16.80 9.01
N SER A 52 7.68 -16.08 8.34
CA SER A 52 7.40 -15.56 7.02
C SER A 52 7.29 -16.79 6.14
N HIS A 53 6.09 -17.37 6.11
CA HIS A 53 5.74 -18.40 5.14
C HIS A 53 5.77 -17.74 3.77
N HIS A 54 6.98 -17.56 3.25
CA HIS A 54 7.22 -17.45 1.82
C HIS A 54 6.90 -18.83 1.26
N ALA A 55 5.59 -19.09 1.08
CA ALA A 55 5.13 -20.23 0.33
C ALA A 55 5.88 -20.20 -1.02
N ALA A 56 6.59 -21.29 -1.30
CA ALA A 56 7.37 -21.43 -2.53
C ALA A 56 6.49 -21.07 -3.72
N ALA A 57 6.90 -20.06 -4.48
CA ALA A 57 6.16 -19.57 -5.62
C ALA A 57 5.98 -20.72 -6.62
N PRO A 58 4.75 -21.10 -7.00
CA PRO A 58 4.54 -21.83 -8.24
C PRO A 58 5.11 -20.95 -9.36
N GLY A 59 5.92 -21.53 -10.25
CA GLY A 59 6.43 -20.81 -11.40
C GLY A 59 5.28 -20.19 -12.21
N ASP A 60 5.54 -19.05 -12.84
CA ASP A 60 4.55 -18.22 -13.56
C ASP A 60 3.71 -18.98 -14.60
N ALA A 61 4.16 -20.17 -15.01
CA ALA A 61 3.52 -21.05 -15.98
C ALA A 61 2.12 -21.59 -15.59
N ASN A 62 1.66 -21.42 -14.35
CA ASN A 62 0.31 -21.83 -13.91
C ASN A 62 -0.55 -20.67 -13.37
N LEU A 63 -0.13 -19.42 -13.54
CA LEU A 63 -0.94 -18.29 -13.09
C LEU A 63 -2.16 -18.10 -14.02
N PRO A 64 -3.35 -17.77 -13.48
CA PRO A 64 -4.50 -17.43 -14.31
C PRO A 64 -4.25 -16.14 -15.09
N GLU A 65 -4.97 -15.92 -16.19
CA GLU A 65 -4.84 -14.68 -16.97
C GLU A 65 -5.45 -13.46 -16.25
N GLN A 66 -6.44 -13.68 -15.39
CA GLN A 66 -7.17 -12.64 -14.65
C GLN A 66 -7.12 -12.94 -13.16
N THR A 67 -7.20 -11.89 -12.34
CA THR A 67 -7.21 -12.05 -10.87
C THR A 67 -8.57 -12.56 -10.38
N GLY A 68 -9.64 -12.35 -11.17
CA GLY A 68 -11.02 -12.63 -10.77
C GLY A 68 -11.51 -11.67 -9.68
N ILE A 69 -10.86 -10.52 -9.53
CA ILE A 69 -11.18 -9.45 -8.58
C ILE A 69 -11.39 -8.18 -9.39
N PRO A 70 -12.64 -7.71 -9.56
CA PRO A 70 -12.97 -6.64 -10.50
C PRO A 70 -12.10 -5.39 -10.36
N ALA A 71 -11.85 -4.94 -9.12
CA ALA A 71 -11.02 -3.75 -8.87
C ALA A 71 -9.56 -3.90 -9.34
N CYS A 72 -9.00 -5.11 -9.30
CA CYS A 72 -7.63 -5.36 -9.76
C CYS A 72 -7.57 -5.49 -11.27
N ASP A 73 -8.55 -6.16 -11.88
CA ASP A 73 -8.65 -6.31 -13.34
C ASP A 73 -8.91 -4.94 -14.01
N ASP A 74 -9.75 -4.09 -13.43
CA ASP A 74 -9.97 -2.70 -13.87
C ASP A 74 -8.71 -1.82 -13.73
N TYR A 75 -7.97 -2.00 -12.64
CA TYR A 75 -6.71 -1.29 -12.45
C TYR A 75 -5.66 -1.73 -13.49
N LEU A 76 -5.54 -3.03 -13.76
CA LEU A 76 -4.62 -3.56 -14.76
C LEU A 76 -4.99 -3.11 -16.18
N SER A 77 -6.28 -3.03 -16.53
CA SER A 77 -6.72 -2.59 -17.85
C SER A 77 -6.39 -1.12 -18.13
N SER A 78 -6.43 -0.28 -17.09
CA SER A 78 -6.11 1.16 -17.19
C SER A 78 -4.62 1.48 -17.01
N TYR A 79 -3.84 0.54 -16.45
CA TYR A 79 -2.46 0.76 -16.01
C TYR A 79 -1.56 1.38 -17.10
N LEU A 80 -1.46 0.73 -18.27
CA LEU A 80 -0.54 1.16 -19.32
C LEU A 80 -0.89 2.55 -19.85
N ALA A 81 -2.17 2.83 -20.05
CA ALA A 81 -2.61 4.11 -20.61
C ALA A 81 -2.44 5.25 -19.59
N CYS A 82 -2.84 5.04 -18.34
CA CYS A 82 -2.66 6.00 -17.26
C CYS A 82 -1.17 6.31 -17.01
N HIS A 83 -0.32 5.28 -16.88
CA HIS A 83 1.10 5.53 -16.62
C HIS A 83 1.82 6.19 -17.80
N ARG A 84 1.40 5.92 -19.04
CA ARG A 84 1.90 6.64 -20.23
C ARG A 84 1.49 8.12 -20.18
N ALA A 85 0.25 8.43 -19.83
CA ALA A 85 -0.23 9.81 -19.68
C ALA A 85 0.46 10.55 -18.52
N ALA A 86 0.76 9.84 -17.42
CA ALA A 86 1.48 10.38 -16.28
C ALA A 86 2.93 10.74 -16.64
N GLY A 87 3.56 10.00 -17.55
CA GLY A 87 4.95 10.23 -17.99
C GLY A 87 5.99 9.88 -16.92
N ILE A 88 5.61 9.10 -15.90
CA ILE A 88 6.49 8.73 -14.78
C ILE A 88 7.52 7.67 -15.20
N PHE A 89 7.15 6.78 -16.11
CA PHE A 89 8.03 5.72 -16.64
C PHE A 89 8.27 5.94 -18.13
N SER A 90 9.45 5.51 -18.61
CA SER A 90 9.72 5.48 -20.05
C SER A 90 8.89 4.41 -20.75
N ALA A 91 8.68 4.56 -22.06
CA ALA A 91 7.90 3.62 -22.86
C ALA A 91 8.46 2.18 -22.83
N GLU A 92 9.79 2.04 -22.73
CA GLU A 92 10.50 0.76 -22.63
C GLU A 92 10.30 0.08 -21.26
N GLN A 93 10.25 0.85 -20.18
CA GLN A 93 10.14 0.32 -18.82
C GLN A 93 8.71 -0.07 -18.46
N LEU A 94 7.73 0.56 -19.11
CA LEU A 94 6.34 0.43 -18.72
C LEU A 94 5.77 -1.00 -18.89
N PRO A 95 6.03 -1.72 -19.99
CA PRO A 95 5.60 -3.12 -20.13
C PRO A 95 6.23 -4.05 -19.09
N LEU A 96 7.54 -3.93 -18.82
CA LEU A 96 8.20 -4.77 -17.82
C LEU A 96 7.63 -4.56 -16.41
N ARG A 97 7.35 -3.30 -16.06
CA ARG A 97 6.72 -2.95 -14.78
C ARG A 97 5.28 -3.47 -14.68
N TYR A 98 4.54 -3.38 -15.78
CA TYR A 98 3.18 -3.91 -15.87
C TYR A 98 3.16 -5.42 -15.65
N GLU A 99 3.99 -6.18 -16.37
CA GLU A 99 4.05 -7.64 -16.24
C GLU A 99 4.43 -8.06 -14.82
N ALA A 100 5.46 -7.46 -14.23
CA ALA A 100 5.83 -7.74 -12.85
C ALA A 100 4.68 -7.47 -11.87
N MET A 101 3.92 -6.38 -12.07
CA MET A 101 2.78 -6.06 -11.24
C MET A 101 1.61 -7.03 -11.44
N ARG A 102 1.30 -7.36 -12.70
CA ARG A 102 0.28 -8.34 -13.09
C ARG A 102 0.57 -9.69 -12.45
N THR A 103 1.76 -10.22 -12.63
CA THR A 103 2.22 -11.47 -12.00
C THR A 103 2.04 -11.45 -10.49
N ASN A 104 2.45 -10.37 -9.82
CA ASN A 104 2.29 -10.26 -8.36
C ASN A 104 0.81 -10.29 -7.95
N LEU A 105 -0.08 -9.57 -8.65
CA LEU A 105 -1.51 -9.58 -8.35
C LEU A 105 -2.15 -10.95 -8.63
N LEU A 106 -1.76 -11.63 -9.70
CA LEU A 106 -2.25 -12.98 -10.05
C LEU A 106 -1.81 -14.04 -9.03
N ARG A 107 -0.60 -13.90 -8.50
CA ARG A 107 -0.12 -14.76 -7.41
C ARG A 107 -0.85 -14.45 -6.11
N ASP A 108 -0.97 -13.17 -5.74
CA ASP A 108 -1.69 -12.74 -4.54
C ASP A 108 -3.17 -13.17 -4.59
N SER A 109 -3.80 -13.18 -5.77
CA SER A 109 -5.21 -13.59 -5.93
C SER A 109 -5.47 -15.08 -5.71
N GLN A 110 -4.42 -15.90 -5.80
CA GLN A 110 -4.51 -17.34 -5.51
C GLN A 110 -4.30 -17.66 -4.03
N ASN A 111 -3.78 -16.71 -3.24
CA ASN A 111 -3.59 -16.90 -1.82
C ASN A 111 -4.89 -16.59 -1.05
N PRO A 112 -5.53 -17.58 -0.39
CA PRO A 112 -6.80 -17.37 0.31
C PRO A 112 -6.71 -16.36 1.46
N ASP A 113 -5.53 -16.17 2.06
CA ASP A 113 -5.33 -15.23 3.17
C ASP A 113 -5.22 -13.77 2.69
N VAL A 114 -4.74 -13.56 1.45
CA VAL A 114 -4.49 -12.23 0.87
C VAL A 114 -5.67 -11.77 0.01
N ARG A 115 -6.31 -12.71 -0.70
CA ARG A 115 -7.40 -12.46 -1.64
C ARG A 115 -8.52 -11.53 -1.12
N PRO A 116 -8.97 -11.61 0.15
CA PRO A 116 -10.00 -10.71 0.66
C PRO A 116 -9.61 -9.23 0.68
N GLN A 117 -8.31 -8.93 0.83
CA GLN A 117 -7.79 -7.55 0.93
C GLN A 117 -7.42 -6.94 -0.43
N LEU A 118 -7.27 -7.78 -1.46
CA LEU A 118 -6.77 -7.35 -2.77
C LEU A 118 -7.67 -6.30 -3.43
N GLY A 119 -8.99 -6.41 -3.28
CA GLY A 119 -9.93 -5.45 -3.84
C GLY A 119 -9.70 -4.02 -3.33
N GLU A 120 -9.51 -3.86 -2.01
CA GLU A 120 -9.24 -2.55 -1.40
C GLU A 120 -7.86 -2.03 -1.80
N ARG A 121 -6.84 -2.90 -1.84
CA ARG A 121 -5.49 -2.54 -2.25
C ARG A 121 -5.45 -2.04 -3.70
N CYS A 122 -6.12 -2.72 -4.62
CA CYS A 122 -6.22 -2.32 -6.02
C CYS A 122 -7.01 -1.01 -6.19
N ASN A 123 -8.08 -0.81 -5.42
CA ASN A 123 -8.80 0.48 -5.40
C ASN A 123 -7.91 1.63 -4.93
N SER A 124 -7.09 1.41 -3.89
CA SER A 124 -6.13 2.40 -3.40
C SER A 124 -5.07 2.74 -4.46
N LEU A 125 -4.52 1.72 -5.13
CA LEU A 125 -3.58 1.90 -6.25
C LEU A 125 -4.19 2.69 -7.41
N ALA A 126 -5.44 2.40 -7.78
CA ALA A 126 -6.12 3.12 -8.83
C ALA A 126 -6.37 4.60 -8.46
N ARG A 127 -6.67 4.88 -7.19
CA ARG A 127 -6.81 6.26 -6.68
C ARG A 127 -5.50 7.01 -6.73
N SER A 128 -4.41 6.43 -6.21
CA SER A 128 -3.10 7.08 -6.20
C SER A 128 -2.59 7.34 -7.62
N LEU A 129 -2.86 6.45 -8.56
CA LEU A 129 -2.55 6.65 -9.97
C LEU A 129 -3.34 7.83 -10.57
N ARG A 130 -4.64 7.93 -10.28
CA ARG A 130 -5.46 9.07 -10.73
C ARG A 130 -5.01 10.40 -10.14
N GLU A 131 -4.60 10.41 -8.89
CA GLU A 131 -4.04 11.61 -8.24
C GLU A 131 -2.73 12.04 -8.92
N ALA A 132 -1.85 11.09 -9.23
CA ALA A 132 -0.58 11.35 -9.93
C ALA A 132 -0.75 11.85 -11.38
N LEU A 133 -1.92 11.66 -12.00
CA LEU A 133 -2.23 12.21 -13.31
C LEU A 133 -2.45 13.72 -13.28
N HIS A 134 -2.71 14.32 -12.12
CA HIS A 134 -2.98 15.75 -11.98
C HIS A 134 -4.06 16.26 -12.96
N GLY A 135 -5.14 15.50 -13.15
CA GLY A 135 -6.24 15.82 -14.06
C GLY A 135 -6.05 15.38 -15.52
N LYS A 136 -4.93 14.75 -15.88
CA LYS A 136 -4.75 14.14 -17.21
C LYS A 136 -5.64 12.92 -17.38
N SER A 137 -6.23 12.76 -18.56
CA SER A 137 -7.03 11.58 -18.90
C SER A 137 -6.13 10.38 -19.19
N CYS A 138 -6.50 9.19 -18.70
CA CYS A 138 -5.85 7.92 -19.04
C CYS A 138 -6.17 7.42 -20.45
N SER A 139 -6.63 8.28 -21.36
CA SER A 139 -7.10 7.81 -22.65
C SER A 139 -5.93 7.16 -23.40
N PRO A 140 -6.07 5.92 -23.89
CA PRO A 140 -5.07 5.37 -24.78
C PRO A 140 -5.01 6.31 -25.98
N ASN A 141 -3.88 7.01 -26.15
CA ASN A 141 -3.67 7.79 -27.36
C ASN A 141 -3.98 6.87 -28.55
N PRO A 142 -5.04 7.12 -29.35
CA PRO A 142 -5.32 6.27 -30.49
C PRO A 142 -4.07 6.27 -31.34
N ALA A 143 -3.62 5.09 -31.76
CA ALA A 143 -2.49 4.98 -32.68
C ALA A 143 -2.73 5.96 -33.84
N PRO A 144 -1.74 6.77 -34.25
CA PRO A 144 -1.93 7.71 -35.35
C PRO A 144 -2.46 6.90 -36.53
N ALA A 145 -3.66 7.24 -37.00
CA ALA A 145 -4.26 6.62 -38.16
C ALA A 145 -3.27 6.82 -39.31
N GLY A 146 -2.61 5.74 -39.74
CA GLY A 146 -1.63 5.78 -40.80
C GLY A 146 -2.31 6.28 -42.06
N SER A 147 -2.02 7.53 -42.44
CA SER A 147 -2.35 8.06 -43.76
C SER A 147 -1.64 7.20 -44.79
N THR A 148 -2.38 6.33 -45.45
CA THR A 148 -1.90 5.64 -46.65
C THR A 148 -2.33 6.50 -47.84
N PRO A 149 -1.41 6.88 -48.75
CA PRO A 149 -1.71 7.72 -49.92
C PRO A 149 -2.59 7.01 -50.95
#